data_AF-A0A3E4YLL8-F1
#
_entry.id   AF-A0A3E4YLL8-F1
#
_cell.length_a   1.000
_cell.length_b   1.000
_cell.length_c   1.000
_cell.angle_alpha   90.00
_cell.angle_beta   90.00
_cell.angle_gamma   90.00
#
_symmetry.space_group_name_H-M   'P 1'
#
loop_
_entity.id
_entity.type
_entity.pdbx_description
1 polymer ?
#
loop_
_entity_poly.entity_id
_entity_poly.type
_entity_poly.pdbx_seq_one_letter_code
_entity_poly.pdbx_strand_id
1 'polypeptide(L)'
;MIINDIQAIIDSYLDENDYYNRTRESKNGNIDIKNELTEYFTTLNIKFKIEEEEDFDSPGYAEDFMAIAFLDENDELQLLTVLFEYY
;
A
#
# COMPACT_ATOMS: atom_id res chain seq x y z
N MET A 1 -8.76 -11.43 -9.98
CA MET A 1 -8.34 -10.22 -10.72
C MET A 1 -7.23 -9.62 -9.91
N ILE A 2 -6.11 -9.25 -10.53
CA ILE A 2 -4.91 -8.78 -9.81
C ILE A 2 -5.24 -7.61 -8.88
N ILE A 3 -6.16 -6.73 -9.30
CA ILE A 3 -6.63 -5.60 -8.50
C ILE A 3 -7.29 -6.00 -7.16
N ASN A 4 -8.04 -7.11 -7.12
CA ASN A 4 -8.70 -7.56 -5.89
C ASN A 4 -7.68 -8.11 -4.88
N ASP A 5 -6.63 -8.76 -5.37
CA ASP A 5 -5.55 -9.29 -4.52
C ASP A 5 -4.74 -8.14 -3.91
N ILE A 6 -4.44 -7.10 -4.71
CA ILE A 6 -3.76 -5.89 -4.25
C ILE A 6 -4.61 -5.13 -3.24
N GLN A 7 -5.92 -4.97 -3.50
CA GLN A 7 -6.83 -4.35 -2.56
C GLN A 7 -6.88 -5.13 -1.24
N ALA A 8 -6.93 -6.46 -1.30
CA ALA A 8 -6.89 -7.29 -0.08
C ALA A 8 -5.58 -7.14 0.71
N ILE A 9 -4.44 -6.95 0.03
CA ILE A 9 -3.18 -6.62 0.70
C ILE A 9 -3.30 -5.26 1.39
N ILE A 10 -3.77 -4.22 0.69
CA ILE A 10 -3.94 -2.87 1.26
C ILE A 10 -4.90 -2.88 2.45
N ASP A 11 -6.04 -3.53 2.32
CA ASP A 11 -7.07 -3.65 3.36
C ASP A 11 -6.54 -4.37 4.61
N SER A 12 -5.49 -5.20 4.50
CA SER A 12 -4.85 -5.84 5.65
C SER A 12 -4.04 -4.87 6.54
N TYR A 13 -3.86 -3.63 6.08
CA TYR A 13 -3.23 -2.53 6.82
C TYR A 13 -4.24 -1.55 7.42
N LEU A 14 -5.55 -1.77 7.20
CA LEU A 14 -6.61 -1.00 7.82
C LEU A 14 -6.71 -1.35 9.31
N ASP A 15 -6.69 -0.35 10.18
CA ASP A 15 -6.89 -0.54 11.63
C ASP A 15 -8.36 -0.45 12.07
N GLU A 16 -8.56 -0.57 13.38
CA GLU A 16 -9.88 -0.54 14.01
C GLU A 16 -10.60 0.81 13.93
N ASN A 17 -9.88 1.88 13.57
CA ASN A 17 -10.41 3.24 13.42
C ASN A 17 -10.60 3.63 11.95
N ASP A 18 -10.54 2.65 11.03
CA ASP A 18 -10.62 2.82 9.58
C ASP A 18 -9.47 3.67 8.98
N TYR A 19 -8.28 3.66 9.62
CA TYR A 19 -7.07 4.28 9.07
C TYR A 19 -6.10 3.23 8.53
N TYR A 20 -5.44 3.54 7.40
CA TYR A 20 -4.37 2.70 6.89
C TYR A 20 -3.06 3.01 7.61
N ASN A 21 -2.44 1.95 8.13
CA ASN A 21 -1.10 2.01 8.69
C ASN A 21 -0.05 1.65 7.63
N ARG A 22 1.16 2.18 7.76
CA ARG A 22 2.29 1.78 6.89
C ARG A 22 2.77 0.35 7.18
N THR A 23 2.62 -0.11 8.42
CA THR A 23 3.05 -1.44 8.85
C THR A 23 1.95 -2.22 9.54
N ARG A 24 1.92 -3.54 9.35
CA ARG A 24 1.04 -4.47 10.09
C ARG A 24 1.87 -5.49 10.87
N GLU A 25 1.35 -5.94 12.01
CA GLU A 25 2.00 -6.99 12.80
C GLU A 25 1.94 -8.34 12.09
N SER A 26 3.05 -9.08 12.11
CA SER A 26 3.13 -10.45 11.65
C SER A 26 3.99 -11.28 12.61
N LYS A 27 3.93 -12.61 12.46
CA LYS A 27 4.65 -13.57 13.32
C LYS A 27 6.17 -13.34 13.35
N ASN A 28 6.73 -12.78 12.28
CA ASN A 28 8.16 -12.57 12.10
C ASN A 28 8.59 -11.11 12.29
N GLY A 29 7.72 -10.26 12.86
CA GLY A 29 7.91 -8.83 12.98
C GLY A 29 6.95 -8.04 12.09
N ASN A 30 7.08 -6.71 12.14
CA ASN A 30 6.22 -5.82 11.37
C ASN A 30 6.56 -5.89 9.88
N ILE A 31 5.53 -5.94 9.04
CA ILE A 31 5.66 -5.95 7.59
C ILE A 31 5.24 -4.58 7.08
N ASP A 32 6.09 -3.95 6.27
CA ASP A 32 5.80 -2.69 5.57
C ASP A 32 5.04 -2.96 4.26
N ILE A 33 3.98 -2.19 4.01
CA ILE A 33 3.07 -2.39 2.87
C ILE A 33 3.77 -2.30 1.51
N LYS A 34 4.73 -1.38 1.35
CA LYS A 34 5.47 -1.22 0.11
C LYS A 34 6.34 -2.43 -0.16
N ASN A 35 6.96 -3.00 0.88
CA ASN A 35 7.72 -4.24 0.76
C ASN A 35 6.84 -5.43 0.36
N GLU A 36 5.69 -5.61 1.01
CA GLU A 36 4.75 -6.70 0.69
C GLU A 36 4.20 -6.60 -0.74
N LEU A 37 3.78 -5.41 -1.15
CA LEU A 37 3.32 -5.16 -2.53
C LEU A 37 4.44 -5.38 -3.56
N THR A 38 5.66 -4.90 -3.27
CA THR A 38 6.82 -5.09 -4.16
C THR A 38 7.14 -6.57 -4.34
N GLU A 39 7.09 -7.37 -3.27
CA GLU A 39 7.29 -8.81 -3.32
C GLU A 39 6.20 -9.50 -4.15
N TYR A 40 4.94 -9.11 -3.94
CA TYR A 40 3.79 -9.62 -4.68
C TYR A 40 3.93 -9.36 -6.19
N PHE A 41 4.17 -8.10 -6.58
CA PHE A 41 4.34 -7.73 -7.99
C PHE A 41 5.54 -8.43 -8.63
N THR A 42 6.66 -8.52 -7.91
CA THR A 42 7.88 -9.17 -8.42
C THR A 42 7.69 -10.67 -8.62
N THR A 43 7.05 -11.34 -7.66
CA THR A 43 6.75 -12.78 -7.73
C THR A 43 5.89 -13.13 -8.94
N LEU A 44 4.95 -12.26 -9.28
CA LEU A 44 4.05 -12.44 -10.42
C LEU A 44 4.57 -11.84 -11.72
N ASN A 45 5.76 -11.23 -11.71
CA ASN A 45 6.36 -10.55 -12.86
C ASN A 45 5.44 -9.46 -13.48
N ILE A 46 4.71 -8.76 -12.61
CA ILE A 46 3.84 -7.64 -12.98
C ILE A 46 4.71 -6.39 -13.16
N LYS A 47 4.42 -5.54 -14.16
CA LYS A 47 5.06 -4.23 -14.28
C LYS A 47 4.38 -3.24 -13.34
N PHE A 48 5.15 -2.59 -12.48
CA PHE A 48 4.61 -1.69 -11.47
C PHE A 48 5.55 -0.52 -11.17
N LYS A 49 5.00 0.48 -10.48
CA LYS A 49 5.70 1.58 -9.85
C LYS A 49 4.99 1.95 -8.56
N ILE A 50 5.74 2.08 -7.46
CA ILE A 50 5.23 2.57 -6.18
C ILE A 50 6.03 3.81 -5.81
N GLU A 51 5.34 4.91 -5.56
CA GLU A 51 5.92 6.18 -5.09
C GLU A 51 5.24 6.57 -3.77
N GLU A 52 6.00 7.19 -2.88
CA GLU A 52 5.52 7.70 -1.60
C GLU A 52 5.86 9.18 -1.53
N GLU A 53 4.91 9.99 -1.05
CA GLU A 53 5.13 11.41 -0.78
C GLU A 53 4.62 11.77 0.62
N GLU A 54 5.41 12.57 1.33
CA GLU A 54 5.02 13.21 2.58
C GLU A 54 4.06 14.36 2.24
N ASP A 55 2.89 14.43 2.88
CA ASP A 55 1.92 15.51 2.60
C ASP A 55 1.92 16.58 3.69
N PHE A 56 1.49 16.20 4.90
CA PHE A 56 1.23 17.12 5.99
C PHE A 56 1.81 16.60 7.30
N ASP A 57 2.54 17.44 8.02
CA ASP A 57 3.10 17.10 9.34
C ASP A 57 2.82 18.23 10.34
N SER A 58 2.18 17.87 11.45
CA SER A 58 1.87 18.75 12.57
C SER A 58 1.99 18.02 13.92
N PRO A 59 2.18 18.74 15.04
CA PRO A 59 2.24 18.10 16.35
C PRO A 59 0.96 17.30 16.67
N GLY A 60 1.08 15.98 16.72
CA GLY A 60 -0.02 15.04 17.01
C GLY A 60 -0.87 14.67 15.80
N TYR A 61 -0.43 15.02 14.58
CA TYR A 61 -1.04 14.52 13.35
C TYR A 61 -0.11 14.65 12.14
N ALA A 62 0.12 13.55 11.44
CA ALA A 62 0.85 13.54 10.17
C ALA A 62 0.13 12.66 9.13
N GLU A 63 0.32 12.99 7.85
CA GLU A 63 -0.23 12.28 6.69
C GLU A 63 0.88 11.99 5.67
N ASP A 64 0.89 10.76 5.15
CA ASP A 64 1.69 10.34 4.01
C ASP A 64 0.78 9.75 2.92
N PHE A 65 1.17 9.88 1.65
CA PHE A 65 0.52 9.18 0.54
C PHE A 65 1.42 8.14 -0.11
N MET A 66 0.81 7.05 -0.57
CA MET A 66 1.43 6.09 -1.47
C MET A 66 0.60 5.91 -2.73
N ALA A 67 1.22 6.12 -3.89
CA ALA A 67 0.66 5.87 -5.20
C ALA A 67 1.20 4.56 -5.77
N ILE A 68 0.30 3.69 -6.23
CA ILE A 68 0.61 2.36 -6.77
C ILE A 68 0.08 2.30 -8.21
N ALA A 69 0.97 2.25 -9.18
CA ALA A 69 0.63 2.06 -10.58
C ALA A 69 1.09 0.68 -11.05
N PHE A 70 0.24 -0.07 -11.74
CA PHE A 70 0.59 -1.39 -12.29
C PHE A 70 -0.22 -1.72 -13.55
N LEU A 71 0.26 -2.68 -14.34
CA LEU A 71 -0.51 -3.26 -15.44
C LEU A 71 -1.27 -4.50 -14.95
N ASP A 72 -2.56 -4.59 -15.25
CA ASP A 72 -3.37 -5.76 -14.91
C ASP A 72 -3.23 -6.91 -15.93
N GLU A 73 -4.05 -7.95 -15.76
CA GLU A 73 -4.08 -9.12 -16.64
C GLU A 73 -4.41 -8.82 -18.13
N ASN A 74 -4.95 -7.63 -18.43
CA ASN A 74 -5.32 -7.19 -19.76
C ASN A 74 -4.35 -6.14 -20.33
N ASP A 75 -3.19 -5.93 -19.68
CA ASP A 75 -2.24 -4.86 -19.98
C ASP A 75 -2.85 -3.44 -19.81
N GLU A 76 -3.93 -3.30 -19.04
CA GLU A 76 -4.53 -2.00 -18.72
C GLU A 76 -3.82 -1.37 -17.52
N LEU A 77 -3.54 -0.06 -17.61
CA LEU A 77 -2.92 0.68 -16.53
C LEU A 77 -3.93 0.92 -15.41
N GLN A 78 -3.60 0.40 -14.23
CA GLN A 78 -4.32 0.61 -12.99
C GLN A 78 -3.55 1.58 -12.09
N LEU A 79 -4.30 2.37 -11.32
CA LEU A 79 -3.75 3.30 -10.35
C LEU A 79 -4.56 3.21 -9.05
N LEU A 80 -3.88 2.96 -7.94
CA LEU A 80 -4.42 2.98 -6.59
C LEU A 80 -3.64 4.00 -5.75
N THR A 81 -4.31 4.58 -4.75
CA THR A 81 -3.73 5.53 -3.82
C THR A 81 -4.12 5.13 -2.40
N VAL A 82 -3.17 5.19 -1.47
CA VAL A 82 -3.37 4.94 -0.05
C VAL A 82 -2.96 6.19 0.71
N LEU A 83 -3.81 6.65 1.62
CA LEU A 83 -3.52 7.70 2.60
C LEU A 83 -3.18 7.02 3.92
N PHE A 84 -2.01 7.32 4.47
CA PHE A 84 -1.61 6.92 5.81
C PHE A 84 -1.81 8.08 6.76
N GLU A 85 -2.42 7.82 7.91
CA GLU A 85 -2.66 8.81 8.95
C GLU A 85 -1.96 8.38 10.25
N TYR A 86 -1.29 9.32 10.90
CA TYR A 86 -0.55 9.09 12.15
C TYR A 86 -0.99 10.11 13.19
N TYR A 87 -1.34 9.66 14.40
CA TYR A 87 -1.88 10.48 15.51
C TYR A 87 -1.00 10.41 16.77
#